data_AF-A0A292Q8W2-F1
#
_entry.id   AF-A0A292Q8W2-F1
#
_cell.length_a   1.000
_cell.length_b   1.000
_cell.length_c   1.000
_cell.angle_alpha   90.00
_cell.angle_beta   90.00
_cell.angle_gamma   90.00
#
_symmetry.space_group_name_H-M   'P 1'
#
loop_
_entity.id
_entity.type
_entity.pdbx_description
1 polymer ?
#
loop_
_entity_poly.entity_id
_entity_poly.type
_entity_poly.pdbx_seq_one_letter_code
_entity_poly.pdbx_strand_id
1 'polypeptide(L)'
;VQTPLAFPLPVSSIKRNYTTRYKLRVISYLHHATVPIGPTSTHPVTAAETARRFMISPSNITRWKKQEKVLLDSLGTQRRNRVGKRKWPIMEKLLYDGFIERTNSGKFVRRGWFRVWSKALMSTHYPNSVFRFSNGWFSGM
;
A
#
# COMPACT_ATOMS: atom_id res chain seq x y z
N VAL A 1 31.39 -5.03 19.39
CA VAL A 1 31.29 -3.70 18.74
C VAL A 1 30.02 -3.68 17.92
N GLN A 2 28.98 -2.99 18.37
CA GLN A 2 27.74 -2.84 17.57
C GLN A 2 28.06 -1.94 16.38
N THR A 3 27.93 -2.47 15.17
CA THR A 3 28.07 -1.70 13.94
C THR A 3 27.05 -0.55 13.98
N PRO A 4 27.47 0.72 13.86
CA PRO A 4 26.52 1.81 13.83
C PRO A 4 25.59 1.61 12.63
N LEU A 5 24.28 1.61 12.86
CA LEU A 5 23.28 1.52 11.80
C LEU A 5 23.58 2.65 10.80
N ALA A 6 24.09 2.29 9.62
CA ALA A 6 24.37 3.24 8.56
C ALA A 6 23.05 3.86 8.11
N PHE A 7 22.76 5.06 8.61
CA PHE A 7 21.53 5.76 8.27
C PHE A 7 21.53 6.14 6.79
N PRO A 8 20.36 6.11 6.12
CA PRO A 8 20.27 6.35 4.70
C PRO A 8 20.83 7.73 4.31
N LEU A 9 21.38 7.79 3.09
CA LEU A 9 21.88 9.03 2.49
C LEU A 9 20.79 10.12 2.45
N PRO A 10 21.17 11.40 2.52
CA PRO A 10 20.23 12.51 2.35
C PRO A 10 19.43 12.38 1.06
N VAL A 11 18.16 12.76 1.10
CA VAL A 11 17.26 12.68 -0.06
C VAL A 11 17.37 13.99 -0.85
N SER A 12 17.52 13.90 -2.17
CA SER A 12 17.70 15.06 -3.06
C SER A 12 16.41 15.64 -3.64
N SER A 13 15.26 15.01 -3.40
CA SER A 13 13.98 15.45 -3.97
C SER A 13 12.79 15.30 -3.02
N ILE A 14 11.86 16.25 -3.12
CA ILE A 14 10.59 16.24 -2.40
C ILE A 14 9.66 15.22 -3.04
N LYS A 15 9.08 14.33 -2.23
CA LYS A 15 8.10 13.34 -2.69
C LYS A 15 6.68 13.84 -2.43
N ARG A 16 5.78 13.65 -3.41
CA ARG A 16 4.34 13.94 -3.25
C ARG A 16 3.64 12.97 -2.29
N ASN A 17 4.06 11.69 -2.28
CA ASN A 17 3.48 10.64 -1.45
C ASN A 17 4.57 9.82 -0.74
N TYR A 18 4.29 9.38 0.48
CA TYR A 18 5.21 8.61 1.30
C TYR A 18 4.59 7.28 1.72
N THR A 19 5.30 6.17 1.46
CA THR A 19 4.87 4.83 1.88
C THR A 19 5.01 4.66 3.39
N THR A 20 4.26 3.74 4.01
CA THR A 20 4.39 3.41 5.44
C THR A 20 5.82 3.07 5.81
N ARG A 21 6.49 2.23 5.01
CA ARG A 21 7.90 1.85 5.22
C ARG A 21 8.84 3.06 5.19
N TYR A 22 8.59 4.02 4.30
CA TYR A 22 9.37 5.26 4.25
C TYR A 22 9.15 6.13 5.50
N LYS A 23 7.89 6.30 5.93
CA LYS A 23 7.56 7.07 7.14
C LYS A 23 8.22 6.46 8.39
N LEU A 24 8.13 5.13 8.56
CA LEU A 24 8.77 4.41 9.66
C LEU A 24 10.31 4.54 9.61
N ARG A 25 10.91 4.54 8.43
CA ARG A 25 12.35 4.80 8.27
C ARG A 25 12.75 6.19 8.77
N VAL A 26 11.94 7.21 8.48
CA VAL A 26 12.18 8.58 8.96
C VAL A 26 12.01 8.67 10.48
N ILE A 27 11.00 8.02 11.04
CA ILE A 27 10.79 7.97 12.50
C ILE A 27 11.94 7.23 13.20
N SER A 28 12.40 6.10 12.64
CA SER A 28 13.56 5.36 13.14
C SER A 28 14.83 6.22 13.14
N TYR A 29 15.05 7.03 12.10
CA TYR A 29 16.14 8.00 12.10
C TYR A 29 15.99 9.01 13.24
N LEU A 30 14.79 9.58 13.44
CA LEU A 30 14.55 10.55 14.50
C LEU A 30 14.81 9.99 15.91
N HIS A 31 14.53 8.70 16.15
CA HIS A 31 14.73 8.08 17.47
C HIS A 31 16.18 7.66 17.75
N HIS A 32 16.92 7.26 16.73
CA HIS A 32 18.20 6.57 16.92
C HIS A 32 19.42 7.33 16.38
N ALA A 33 19.23 8.32 15.52
CA ALA A 33 20.34 9.04 14.95
C ALA A 33 20.86 10.14 15.89
N THR A 34 22.17 10.35 15.84
CA THR A 34 22.87 11.43 16.54
C THR A 34 23.63 12.28 15.55
N VAL A 35 23.76 13.58 15.85
CA VAL A 35 24.53 14.55 15.06
C VAL A 35 25.69 15.07 15.90
N PRO A 36 26.91 15.12 15.35
CA PRO A 36 28.05 15.72 16.05
C PRO A 36 27.87 17.24 16.17
N ILE A 37 28.07 17.76 17.39
CA ILE A 37 28.14 19.20 17.67
C ILE A 37 29.61 19.67 17.68
N GLY A 38 30.53 18.76 17.96
CA GLY A 38 31.96 19.02 17.99
C GLY A 38 32.79 17.74 17.86
N PRO A 39 34.09 17.77 18.19
CA PRO A 39 34.99 16.62 18.02
C PRO A 39 34.66 15.44 18.93
N THR A 40 33.95 15.68 20.05
CA THR A 40 33.71 14.66 21.09
C THR A 40 32.23 14.56 21.48
N SER A 41 31.42 15.59 21.20
CA SER A 41 30.02 15.63 21.63
C SER A 41 29.06 15.38 20.46
N THR A 42 28.07 14.54 20.75
CA THR A 42 26.94 14.28 19.84
C THR A 42 25.63 14.61 20.56
N HIS A 43 24.61 14.96 19.80
CA HIS A 43 23.26 15.14 20.32
C HIS A 43 22.24 14.33 19.52
N PRO A 44 21.09 13.98 20.12
CA PRO A 44 19.99 13.35 19.40
C PRO A 44 19.49 14.26 18.27
N VAL A 45 19.24 13.66 17.11
CA VAL A 45 18.70 14.38 15.97
C VAL A 45 17.37 15.04 16.32
N THR A 46 17.22 16.31 15.94
CA THR A 46 15.96 17.05 16.08
C THR A 46 15.01 16.80 14.90
N ALA A 47 13.72 17.12 15.09
CA ALA A 47 12.74 17.05 14.01
C ALA A 47 13.09 17.99 12.83
N ALA A 48 13.71 19.14 13.10
CA ALA A 48 14.14 20.10 12.09
C ALA A 48 15.33 19.58 11.25
N GLU A 49 16.28 18.89 11.88
CA GLU A 49 17.38 18.23 11.17
C GLU A 49 16.90 17.05 10.33
N THR A 50 15.98 16.25 10.89
CA THR A 50 15.33 15.17 10.15
C THR A 50 14.57 15.71 8.94
N ALA A 51 13.83 16.82 9.10
CA ALA A 51 13.12 17.50 8.03
C ALA A 51 14.05 17.92 6.89
N ARG A 52 15.18 18.55 7.23
CA ARG A 52 16.21 18.94 6.26
C ARG A 52 16.80 17.74 5.53
N ARG A 53 17.19 16.69 6.26
CA ARG A 53 17.85 15.50 5.68
C ARG A 53 16.96 14.73 4.70
N PHE A 54 15.66 14.64 4.99
CA PHE A 54 14.71 13.88 4.16
C PHE A 54 13.86 14.74 3.22
N MET A 55 14.06 16.06 3.22
CA MET A 55 13.24 17.05 2.50
C MET A 55 11.74 16.87 2.78
N ILE A 56 11.38 16.89 4.06
CA ILE A 56 10.00 16.70 4.53
C ILE A 56 9.64 17.86 5.44
N SER A 57 8.42 18.38 5.32
CA SER A 57 7.92 19.37 6.27
C SER A 57 8.02 18.86 7.72
N PRO A 58 8.49 19.65 8.69
CA PRO A 58 8.50 19.29 10.11
C PRO A 58 7.12 18.85 10.61
N SER A 59 6.04 19.43 10.08
CA SER A 59 4.65 19.07 10.44
C SER A 59 4.31 17.62 10.10
N ASN A 60 4.84 17.09 8.98
CA ASN A 60 4.65 15.70 8.59
C ASN A 60 5.38 14.75 9.56
N ILE A 61 6.58 15.10 10.00
CA ILE A 61 7.36 14.28 10.94
C ILE A 61 6.64 14.20 12.28
N THR A 62 6.19 15.33 12.82
CA THR A 62 5.41 15.35 14.07
C THR A 62 4.13 14.53 13.95
N ARG A 63 3.42 14.65 12.82
CA ARG A 63 2.22 13.85 12.54
C ARG A 63 2.54 12.36 12.49
N TRP A 64 3.58 11.94 11.79
CA TRP A 64 3.92 10.52 11.66
C TRP A 64 4.41 9.93 12.97
N LYS A 65 5.15 10.70 13.78
CA LYS A 65 5.53 10.28 15.14
C LYS A 65 4.30 9.98 16.00
N LYS A 66 3.27 10.83 15.97
CA LYS A 66 1.99 10.56 16.66
C LYS A 66 1.26 9.31 16.12
N GLN A 67 1.48 8.97 14.85
CA GLN A 67 0.88 7.82 14.18
C GLN A 67 1.79 6.58 14.16
N GLU A 68 2.91 6.59 14.89
CA GLU A 68 3.94 5.55 14.81
C GLU A 68 3.38 4.14 15.05
N LYS A 69 2.58 3.98 16.11
CA LYS A 69 1.92 2.70 16.44
C LYS A 69 1.04 2.20 15.29
N VAL A 70 0.20 3.07 14.73
CA VAL A 70 -0.67 2.75 13.59
C VAL A 70 0.15 2.38 12.35
N LEU A 71 1.27 3.07 12.12
CA LEU A 71 2.16 2.78 11.00
C LEU A 71 2.82 1.41 11.15
N LEU A 72 3.26 1.05 12.36
CA LEU A 72 3.81 -0.28 12.68
C LEU A 72 2.76 -1.39 12.51
N ASP A 73 1.56 -1.20 13.04
CA ASP A 73 0.45 -2.15 12.89
C ASP A 73 0.03 -2.32 11.41
N SER A 74 0.19 -1.27 10.61
CA SER A 74 -0.09 -1.31 9.17
C SER A 74 1.04 -1.95 8.34
N LEU A 75 2.21 -2.23 8.94
CA LEU A 75 3.35 -2.77 8.22
C LEU A 75 3.08 -4.24 7.86
N GLY A 76 3.08 -4.57 6.57
CA GLY A 76 2.76 -5.91 6.07
C GLY A 76 1.27 -6.15 5.80
N THR A 77 0.36 -5.42 6.46
CA THR A 77 -1.08 -5.40 6.14
C THR A 77 -1.43 -4.44 5.00
N GLN A 78 -0.46 -3.64 4.53
CA GLN A 78 -0.51 -2.85 3.29
C GLN A 78 -0.54 -3.74 2.01
N ARG A 79 -1.22 -4.89 2.05
CA ARG A 79 -1.80 -5.43 0.82
C ARG A 79 -2.72 -4.36 0.27
N ARG A 80 -2.77 -4.26 -1.06
CA ARG A 80 -3.53 -3.27 -1.81
C ARG A 80 -5.01 -3.33 -1.40
N ASN A 81 -5.40 -2.68 -0.31
CA ASN A 81 -6.80 -2.44 0.07
C ASN A 81 -7.44 -1.40 -0.85
N ARG A 82 -6.93 -1.28 -2.08
CA ARG A 82 -7.67 -0.75 -3.21
C ARG A 82 -8.49 -1.90 -3.78
N VAL A 83 -9.29 -2.57 -2.94
CA VAL A 83 -10.51 -3.19 -3.45
C VAL A 83 -11.36 -1.99 -3.84
N GLY A 84 -11.22 -1.56 -5.09
CA GLY A 84 -12.05 -0.48 -5.62
C GLY A 84 -13.51 -0.84 -5.40
N LYS A 85 -14.38 0.17 -5.28
CA LYS A 85 -15.82 -0.09 -5.19
C LYS A 85 -16.22 -1.02 -6.33
N ARG A 86 -16.70 -2.22 -5.99
CA ARG A 86 -17.18 -3.21 -6.95
C ARG A 86 -18.25 -2.56 -7.80
N LYS A 87 -18.01 -2.46 -9.11
CA LYS A 87 -18.93 -1.76 -10.01
C LYS A 87 -20.20 -2.57 -10.23
N TRP A 88 -20.07 -3.90 -10.19
CA TRP A 88 -21.15 -4.83 -10.50
C TRP A 88 -21.27 -5.91 -9.41
N PRO A 89 -21.68 -5.53 -8.19
CA PRO A 89 -21.57 -6.39 -7.01
C PRO A 89 -22.34 -7.71 -7.16
N ILE A 90 -23.53 -7.68 -7.76
CA ILE A 90 -24.35 -8.89 -7.97
C ILE A 90 -23.68 -9.84 -8.97
N MET A 91 -23.21 -9.32 -10.11
CA MET A 91 -22.55 -10.14 -11.13
C MET A 91 -21.22 -10.69 -10.61
N GLU A 92 -20.41 -9.86 -9.96
CA GLU A 92 -19.12 -10.28 -9.40
C GLU A 92 -19.29 -11.36 -8.33
N LYS A 93 -20.33 -11.27 -7.50
CA LYS A 93 -20.66 -12.31 -6.50
C LYS A 93 -21.02 -13.63 -7.17
N LEU A 94 -21.97 -13.63 -8.11
CA LEU A 94 -22.41 -14.85 -8.80
C LEU A 94 -21.28 -15.51 -9.59
N LEU A 95 -20.42 -14.70 -10.18
CA LEU A 95 -19.23 -15.18 -10.91
C LEU A 95 -18.22 -15.85 -9.97
N TYR A 96 -18.04 -15.31 -8.76
CA TYR A 96 -17.18 -15.91 -7.74
C TYR A 96 -17.77 -17.21 -7.17
N ASP A 97 -19.07 -17.22 -6.85
CA ASP A 97 -19.75 -18.39 -6.31
C ASP A 97 -19.67 -19.57 -7.30
N GLY A 98 -19.94 -19.32 -8.59
CA GLY A 98 -19.79 -20.34 -9.64
C GLY A 98 -18.35 -20.80 -9.89
N PHE A 99 -17.35 -19.95 -9.59
CA PHE A 99 -15.95 -20.34 -9.64
C PHE A 99 -15.61 -21.31 -8.49
N ILE A 100 -16.05 -21.00 -7.27
CA ILE A 100 -15.84 -21.86 -6.09
C ILE A 100 -16.50 -23.22 -6.31
N GLU A 101 -17.75 -23.26 -6.78
CA GLU A 101 -18.47 -24.50 -7.06
C GLU A 101 -17.73 -25.39 -8.06
N ARG A 102 -17.23 -24.80 -9.16
CA ARG A 102 -16.46 -25.53 -10.17
C ARG A 102 -15.11 -26.02 -9.66
N THR A 103 -14.44 -25.21 -8.86
CA THR A 103 -13.16 -25.57 -8.25
C THR A 103 -13.33 -26.72 -7.27
N ASN A 104 -14.38 -26.67 -6.43
CA ASN A 104 -14.75 -27.75 -5.51
C ASN A 104 -15.13 -29.04 -6.26
N SER A 105 -15.67 -28.91 -7.47
CA SER A 105 -15.96 -30.04 -8.37
C SER A 105 -14.73 -30.56 -9.13
N GLY A 106 -13.52 -30.07 -8.83
CA GLY A 106 -12.27 -30.47 -9.48
C GLY A 106 -12.11 -29.97 -10.93
N LYS A 107 -12.98 -29.06 -11.39
CA LYS A 107 -12.93 -28.54 -12.76
C LYS A 107 -11.97 -27.37 -12.86
N PHE A 108 -11.06 -27.43 -13.82
CA PHE A 108 -10.13 -26.32 -14.08
C PHE A 108 -10.86 -25.13 -14.73
N VAL A 109 -10.94 -24.00 -14.01
CA VAL A 109 -11.60 -22.79 -14.52
C VAL A 109 -10.59 -21.87 -15.21
N ARG A 110 -10.73 -21.75 -16.53
CA ARG A 110 -9.91 -20.84 -17.37
C ARG A 110 -10.53 -19.45 -17.43
N ARG A 111 -9.73 -18.45 -17.79
CA ARG A 111 -10.20 -17.07 -18.04
C ARG A 111 -11.36 -16.99 -19.05
N GLY A 112 -11.39 -17.88 -20.04
CA GLY A 112 -12.48 -17.97 -21.01
C GLY A 112 -13.85 -18.21 -20.35
N TRP A 113 -13.89 -18.99 -19.27
CA TRP A 113 -15.10 -19.23 -18.49
C TRP A 113 -15.63 -17.93 -17.88
N PHE A 114 -14.77 -17.18 -17.19
CA PHE A 114 -15.11 -15.89 -16.61
C PHE A 114 -15.62 -14.91 -17.68
N ARG A 115 -15.02 -14.90 -18.87
CA ARG A 115 -15.46 -14.04 -19.98
C ARG A 115 -16.88 -14.36 -20.46
N VAL A 116 -17.22 -15.64 -20.59
CA VAL A 116 -18.57 -16.05 -21.03
C VAL A 116 -19.60 -15.77 -19.94
N TRP A 117 -19.31 -16.18 -18.70
CA TRP A 117 -20.24 -16.06 -17.58
C TRP A 117 -20.48 -14.61 -17.15
N SER A 118 -19.44 -13.76 -17.14
CA SER A 118 -19.62 -12.33 -16.83
C SER A 118 -20.51 -11.62 -17.84
N LYS A 119 -20.42 -11.96 -19.13
CA LYS A 119 -21.32 -11.41 -20.17
C LYS A 119 -22.76 -11.87 -19.97
N ALA A 120 -22.96 -13.17 -19.71
CA ALA A 120 -24.30 -13.70 -19.45
C ALA A 120 -24.94 -13.02 -18.23
N LEU A 121 -24.21 -12.98 -17.10
CA LEU A 121 -24.68 -12.34 -15.88
C LEU A 121 -24.91 -10.82 -16.03
N MET A 122 -24.10 -10.13 -16.84
CA MET A 122 -24.34 -8.71 -17.14
C MET A 122 -25.60 -8.52 -17.99
N SER A 123 -25.86 -9.38 -18.98
CA SER A 123 -27.09 -9.30 -19.76
C SER A 123 -28.33 -9.51 -18.90
N THR A 124 -28.26 -10.40 -17.90
CA THR A 124 -29.38 -10.71 -17.01
C THR A 124 -29.63 -9.62 -15.96
N HIS A 125 -28.59 -9.18 -15.26
CA HIS A 125 -28.76 -8.28 -14.10
C HIS A 125 -28.55 -6.81 -14.42
N TYR A 126 -27.93 -6.49 -15.55
CA TYR A 126 -27.56 -5.13 -15.92
C TYR A 126 -27.74 -4.86 -17.43
N PRO A 127 -28.95 -5.05 -17.98
CA PRO A 127 -29.19 -5.00 -19.43
C PRO A 127 -28.85 -3.64 -20.05
N ASN A 128 -28.99 -2.55 -19.29
CA ASN A 128 -28.72 -1.18 -19.75
C ASN A 128 -27.26 -0.75 -19.59
N SER A 129 -26.38 -1.66 -19.11
CA SER A 129 -25.01 -1.32 -18.77
C SER A 129 -24.01 -1.81 -19.81
N VAL A 130 -23.14 -0.91 -20.27
CA VAL A 130 -22.04 -1.28 -21.17
C VAL A 130 -20.93 -1.95 -20.35
N PHE A 131 -20.86 -3.28 -20.44
CA PHE A 131 -19.78 -4.08 -19.84
C PHE A 131 -18.82 -4.62 -20.89
N ARG A 132 -17.52 -4.41 -20.65
CA ARG A 132 -16.45 -5.01 -21.45
C ARG A 132 -15.51 -5.79 -20.53
N PHE A 133 -15.49 -7.10 -20.69
CA PHE A 133 -14.50 -7.95 -20.04
C PHE A 133 -13.09 -7.54 -20.50
N SER A 134 -12.22 -7.20 -19.56
CA SER A 134 -10.82 -6.83 -19.81
C SER A 134 -9.90 -7.48 -18.78
N ASN A 135 -8.62 -7.62 -19.12
CA ASN A 135 -7.62 -8.13 -18.17
C ASN A 135 -7.49 -7.20 -16.96
N GLY A 136 -7.57 -5.87 -17.15
CA GLY A 136 -7.50 -4.91 -16.06
C GLY A 136 -8.65 -5.02 -15.07
N TRP A 137 -9.88 -5.23 -15.57
CA TRP A 137 -11.03 -5.52 -14.71
C TRP A 137 -10.85 -6.86 -13.97
N PHE A 138 -10.49 -7.93 -14.69
CA PHE A 138 -10.34 -9.25 -14.08
C PHE A 138 -9.23 -9.32 -13.03
N SER A 139 -8.13 -8.59 -13.22
CA SER A 139 -7.05 -8.48 -12.23
C SER A 139 -7.38 -7.59 -11.03
N GLY A 140 -8.45 -6.79 -11.12
CA GLY A 140 -8.93 -5.92 -10.06
C GLY A 140 -10.16 -6.45 -9.30
N MET A 141 -10.73 -7.58 -9.75
CA MET A 141 -11.81 -8.32 -9.10
C MET A 141 -11.27 -9.15 -7.94
#